data_AF-A0A2D0HDH6-F1
#
_entry.id   AF-A0A2D0HDH6-F1
#
_cell.length_a   1.000
_cell.length_b   1.000
_cell.length_c   1.000
_cell.angle_alpha   90.00
_cell.angle_beta   90.00
_cell.angle_gamma   90.00
#
_symmetry.space_group_name_H-M   'P 1'
#
loop_
_entity.id
_entity.type
_entity.pdbx_description
1 polymer ?
#
loop_
_entity_poly.entity_id
_entity_poly.type
_entity_poly.pdbx_seq_one_letter_code
_entity_poly.pdbx_strand_id
1 'polypeptide(L)'
;MPVLSANASEVVPNLYQFQGKNVSISYSTTSFIGKPLFTYKDKQQTLNFQGTEQIRSVETEIGTLVTVTIRKTVDTGNTIFTLILPRVNLGKSNSATVETKGITTTNLFSVIPKFNQGQRQTYTTIHLTGTAQAVAF
;
A
#
# COMPACT_ATOMS: atom_id res chain seq x y z
N MET A 1 25.87 -29.40 19.01
CA MET A 1 24.67 -29.47 18.14
C MET A 1 24.96 -28.63 16.91
N PRO A 2 24.83 -29.14 15.68
CA PRO A 2 25.03 -28.32 14.49
C PRO A 2 23.81 -27.39 14.32
N VAL A 3 24.05 -26.10 14.15
CA VAL A 3 23.03 -25.18 13.66
C VAL A 3 22.86 -25.46 12.17
N LEU A 4 21.65 -25.84 11.76
CA LEU A 4 21.32 -25.96 10.34
C LEU A 4 21.44 -24.56 9.71
N SER A 5 22.52 -24.33 8.96
CA SER A 5 22.63 -23.18 8.07
C SER A 5 21.64 -23.37 6.91
N ALA A 6 20.38 -23.02 7.14
CA ALA A 6 19.41 -22.88 6.07
C ALA A 6 19.70 -21.57 5.33
N ASN A 7 20.63 -21.62 4.36
CA ASN A 7 20.66 -20.68 3.26
C ASN A 7 19.44 -20.94 2.36
N ALA A 8 18.24 -20.73 2.88
CA ALA A 8 17.06 -20.53 2.06
C ALA A 8 17.03 -19.04 1.74
N SER A 9 17.45 -18.67 0.52
CA SER A 9 17.24 -17.31 0.04
C SER A 9 15.74 -17.06 0.05
N GLU A 10 15.26 -16.28 1.01
CA GLU A 10 13.84 -15.93 1.11
C GLU A 10 13.47 -15.12 -0.13
N VAL A 11 12.66 -15.72 -1.01
CA VAL A 11 12.17 -15.02 -2.19
C VAL A 11 11.07 -14.07 -1.72
N VAL A 12 11.41 -12.79 -1.65
CA VAL A 12 10.51 -11.71 -1.24
C VAL A 12 9.76 -11.18 -2.47
N PRO A 13 8.44 -10.98 -2.38
CA PRO A 13 7.68 -10.44 -3.50
C PRO A 13 7.96 -8.94 -3.73
N ASN A 14 7.98 -8.56 -5.00
CA ASN A 14 8.18 -7.19 -5.47
C ASN A 14 7.04 -6.67 -6.35
N LEU A 15 6.03 -7.50 -6.63
CA LEU A 15 4.76 -7.12 -7.28
C LEU A 15 3.57 -7.64 -6.46
N TYR A 16 2.62 -6.76 -6.20
CA TYR A 16 1.42 -7.05 -5.43
C TYR A 16 0.19 -6.56 -6.20
N GLN A 17 -0.80 -7.43 -6.34
CA GLN A 17 -2.04 -7.12 -7.03
C GLN A 17 -3.21 -7.52 -6.16
N PHE A 18 -4.07 -6.56 -5.82
CA PHE A 18 -5.20 -6.76 -4.92
C PHE A 18 -6.50 -6.30 -5.55
N GLN A 19 -7.58 -6.99 -5.19
CA GLN A 19 -8.95 -6.58 -5.46
C GLN A 19 -9.75 -6.55 -4.15
N GLY A 20 -10.66 -5.59 -4.07
CA GLY A 20 -11.63 -5.45 -2.99
C GLY A 20 -12.94 -4.88 -3.50
N LYS A 21 -13.78 -4.41 -2.58
CA LYS A 21 -15.09 -3.85 -2.93
C LYS A 21 -14.95 -2.60 -3.81
N ASN A 22 -15.03 -2.81 -5.13
CA ASN A 22 -14.90 -1.78 -6.17
C ASN A 22 -13.54 -1.06 -6.21
N VAL A 23 -12.50 -1.67 -5.66
CA VAL A 23 -11.14 -1.13 -5.67
C VAL A 23 -10.19 -2.19 -6.20
N SER A 24 -9.30 -1.78 -7.09
CA SER A 24 -8.19 -2.59 -7.61
C SER A 24 -6.88 -1.85 -7.39
N ILE A 25 -5.88 -2.56 -6.90
CA ILE A 25 -4.57 -2.00 -6.56
C ILE A 25 -3.49 -2.84 -7.22
N SER A 26 -2.51 -2.17 -7.82
CA SER A 26 -1.25 -2.77 -8.25
C SER A 26 -0.11 -1.99 -7.61
N TYR A 27 0.78 -2.65 -6.91
CA TYR A 27 1.94 -2.04 -6.29
C TYR A 27 3.19 -2.85 -6.61
N SER A 28 4.24 -2.19 -7.11
CA SER A 28 5.56 -2.78 -7.23
C SER A 28 6.58 -1.97 -6.44
N THR A 29 7.48 -2.68 -5.75
CA THR A 29 8.53 -2.04 -4.93
C THR A 29 9.61 -1.40 -5.80
N THR A 30 9.71 -1.83 -7.06
CA THR A 30 10.61 -1.30 -8.09
C THR A 30 9.97 -1.43 -9.49
N SER A 31 10.70 -1.01 -10.53
CA SER A 31 10.34 -1.12 -11.94
C SER A 31 11.61 -1.13 -12.80
N PHE A 32 11.47 -1.22 -14.13
CA PHE A 32 12.60 -1.16 -15.09
C PHE A 32 13.49 0.08 -14.92
N ILE A 33 12.97 1.15 -14.32
CA ILE A 33 13.70 2.39 -14.05
C ILE A 33 14.12 2.53 -12.57
N GLY A 34 14.01 1.47 -11.77
CA GLY A 34 14.43 1.45 -10.37
C GLY A 34 13.51 2.18 -9.39
N LYS A 35 12.29 2.53 -9.79
CA LYS A 35 11.33 3.28 -8.96
C LYS A 35 10.08 2.46 -8.63
N PRO A 36 9.51 2.58 -7.41
CA PRO A 36 8.24 1.95 -7.09
C PRO A 36 7.11 2.53 -7.94
N LEU A 37 6.12 1.69 -8.24
CA LEU A 37 4.89 2.07 -8.95
C LEU A 37 3.68 1.67 -8.11
N PHE A 38 2.68 2.54 -8.05
CA PHE A 38 1.41 2.25 -7.39
C PHE A 38 0.27 2.70 -8.29
N THR A 39 -0.66 1.80 -8.58
CA THR A 39 -1.91 2.11 -9.27
C THR A 39 -3.07 1.87 -8.31
N TYR A 40 -3.90 2.89 -8.12
CA TYR A 40 -5.16 2.81 -7.40
C TYR A 40 -6.31 3.00 -8.40
N LYS A 41 -7.24 2.07 -8.46
CA LYS A 41 -8.43 2.18 -9.31
C LYS A 41 -9.68 1.96 -8.48
N ASP A 42 -10.62 2.89 -8.55
CA ASP A 42 -11.98 2.74 -8.02
C ASP A 42 -13.03 2.91 -9.14
N LYS A 43 -14.31 3.07 -8.77
CA LYS A 43 -15.39 3.29 -9.75
C LYS A 43 -15.29 4.61 -10.50
N GLN A 44 -14.63 5.61 -9.93
CA GLN A 44 -14.62 6.98 -10.41
C GLN A 44 -13.36 7.31 -11.19
N GLN A 45 -12.22 6.70 -10.82
CA GLN A 45 -10.91 7.12 -11.34
C GLN A 45 -9.87 6.00 -11.29
N THR A 46 -8.82 6.19 -12.09
CA THR A 46 -7.56 5.45 -12.00
C THR A 46 -6.44 6.46 -11.72
N LEU A 47 -5.69 6.24 -10.64
CA LEU A 47 -4.59 7.08 -10.20
C LEU A 47 -3.30 6.28 -10.25
N ASN A 48 -2.25 6.87 -10.81
CA ASN A 48 -0.93 6.27 -10.91
C ASN A 48 0.07 7.12 -10.15
N PHE A 49 0.93 6.47 -9.39
CA PHE A 49 1.96 7.07 -8.57
C PHE A 49 3.30 6.40 -8.89
N GLN A 50 4.38 7.17 -8.83
CA GLN A 50 5.73 6.70 -9.07
C GLN A 50 6.72 7.35 -8.12
N GLY A 51 7.69 6.57 -7.65
CA GLY A 51 8.80 7.09 -6.85
C GLY A 51 8.40 7.36 -5.39
N THR A 52 9.43 7.62 -4.58
CA THR A 52 9.34 7.87 -3.13
C THR A 52 8.65 9.18 -2.78
N GLU A 53 8.57 10.09 -3.74
CA GLU A 53 7.99 11.43 -3.63
C GLU A 53 6.45 11.35 -3.63
N GLN A 54 5.88 10.32 -4.26
CA GLN A 54 4.44 10.08 -4.35
C GLN A 54 3.99 8.86 -3.53
N ILE A 55 4.88 7.89 -3.32
CA ILE A 55 4.63 6.64 -2.62
C ILE A 55 5.49 6.60 -1.36
N ARG A 56 4.84 6.74 -0.20
CA ARG A 56 5.52 6.67 1.11
C ARG A 56 5.40 5.27 1.68
N SER A 57 6.51 4.64 2.02
CA SER A 57 6.52 3.30 2.63
C SER A 57 7.15 3.35 4.01
N VAL A 58 6.50 2.75 5.00
CA VAL A 58 6.98 2.69 6.39
C VAL A 58 6.83 1.26 6.90
N GLU A 59 7.93 0.66 7.37
CA GLU A 59 7.87 -0.64 8.02
C GLU A 59 7.27 -0.54 9.43
N THR A 60 6.41 -1.50 9.79
CA THR A 60 5.73 -1.58 11.08
C THR A 60 5.66 -3.05 11.55
N GLU A 61 5.13 -3.28 12.76
CA GLU A 61 4.92 -4.62 13.30
C GLU A 61 3.96 -5.47 12.44
N ILE A 62 2.98 -4.82 11.81
CA ILE A 62 1.95 -5.47 10.97
C ILE A 62 2.32 -5.53 9.48
N GLY A 63 3.60 -5.28 9.15
CA GLY A 63 4.11 -5.23 7.77
C GLY A 63 4.42 -3.81 7.31
N THR A 64 4.50 -3.59 6.00
CA THR A 64 4.86 -2.28 5.43
C THR A 64 3.62 -1.49 5.06
N LEU A 65 3.48 -0.28 5.58
CA LEU A 65 2.43 0.66 5.21
C LEU A 65 2.84 1.43 3.97
N VAL A 66 2.15 1.19 2.85
CA VAL A 66 2.40 1.87 1.56
C VAL A 66 1.29 2.90 1.34
N THR A 67 1.64 4.18 1.34
CA THR A 67 0.68 5.29 1.37
C THR A 67 0.82 6.20 0.16
N VAL A 68 -0.32 6.51 -0.47
CA VAL A 68 -0.45 7.45 -1.59
C VAL A 68 -1.55 8.48 -1.30
N THR A 69 -1.47 9.66 -1.93
CA THR A 69 -2.50 10.70 -1.78
C THR A 69 -3.48 10.61 -2.94
N ILE A 70 -4.71 10.14 -2.68
CA ILE A 70 -5.72 9.89 -3.72
C ILE A 70 -6.64 11.08 -4.01
N ARG A 71 -6.67 12.08 -3.11
CA ARG A 71 -7.36 13.36 -3.34
C ARG A 71 -6.66 14.45 -2.55
N LYS A 72 -6.37 15.59 -3.18
CA LYS A 72 -5.95 16.83 -2.51
C LYS A 72 -7.07 17.85 -2.64
N THR A 73 -7.41 18.54 -1.55
CA THR A 73 -8.32 19.68 -1.58
C THR A 73 -7.64 20.84 -0.86
N VAL A 74 -7.32 21.91 -1.59
CA VAL A 74 -6.49 23.03 -1.10
C VAL A 74 -7.00 23.60 0.23
N ASP A 75 -8.33 23.68 0.40
CA ASP A 75 -8.94 24.37 1.54
C ASP A 75 -9.54 23.46 2.61
N THR A 76 -9.64 22.15 2.36
CA THR A 76 -10.39 21.21 3.24
C THR A 76 -9.61 19.96 3.66
N GLY A 77 -8.34 19.86 3.22
CA GLY A 77 -7.41 18.81 3.63
C GLY A 77 -7.07 17.84 2.51
N ASN A 78 -6.93 16.56 2.82
CA ASN A 78 -6.61 15.56 1.80
C ASN A 78 -7.16 14.19 2.16
N THR A 79 -7.24 13.31 1.17
CA THR A 79 -7.53 11.90 1.37
C THR A 79 -6.33 11.08 0.91
N ILE A 80 -5.84 10.23 1.79
CA ILE A 80 -4.79 9.27 1.50
C ILE A 80 -5.37 7.86 1.49
N PHE A 81 -4.72 6.98 0.74
CA PHE A 81 -4.94 5.55 0.80
C PHE A 81 -3.66 4.88 1.28
N THR A 82 -3.79 4.00 2.27
CA THR A 82 -2.69 3.21 2.82
C THR A 82 -3.00 1.72 2.63
N LEU A 83 -2.13 1.03 1.91
CA LEU A 83 -2.12 -0.43 1.81
C LEU A 83 -1.26 -1.00 2.94
N ILE A 84 -1.80 -1.95 3.70
CA ILE A 84 -0.99 -2.76 4.61
C ILE A 84 -0.39 -3.90 3.80
N LEU A 85 0.92 -3.99 3.72
CA LEU A 85 1.63 -5.02 3.00
C LEU A 85 2.18 -6.05 3.99
N PRO A 86 1.55 -7.23 4.15
CA PRO A 86 2.04 -8.23 5.08
C PRO A 86 3.39 -8.78 4.63
N ARG A 87 4.19 -9.29 5.58
CA ARG A 87 5.40 -10.04 5.26
C ARG A 87 5.01 -11.34 4.56
N VAL A 88 5.56 -11.58 3.39
CA VAL A 88 5.28 -12.78 2.58
C VAL A 88 6.59 -13.46 2.23
N ASN A 89 6.68 -14.73 2.57
CA ASN A 89 7.77 -15.61 2.15
C ASN A 89 7.25 -16.51 1.03
N LEU A 90 7.79 -16.39 -0.18
CA LEU A 90 7.34 -17.21 -1.32
C LEU A 90 7.97 -18.61 -1.32
N GLY A 91 8.98 -18.87 -0.49
CA GLY A 91 9.67 -20.14 -0.41
C GLY A 91 10.26 -20.55 -1.78
N LYS A 92 9.77 -21.67 -2.32
CA LYS A 92 10.14 -22.18 -3.66
C LYS A 92 9.17 -21.74 -4.77
N SER A 93 8.07 -21.07 -4.41
CA SER A 93 7.11 -20.51 -5.37
C SER A 93 7.55 -19.11 -5.80
N ASN A 94 7.05 -18.65 -6.94
CA ASN A 94 7.19 -17.26 -7.37
C ASN A 94 5.94 -16.41 -7.06
N SER A 95 4.91 -17.02 -6.51
CA SER A 95 3.63 -16.37 -6.20
C SER A 95 2.95 -16.99 -4.98
N ALA A 96 2.27 -16.16 -4.20
CA ALA A 96 1.40 -16.59 -3.10
C ALA A 96 0.11 -15.75 -3.09
N THR A 97 -1.01 -16.38 -2.71
CA THR A 97 -2.25 -15.66 -2.41
C THR A 97 -2.10 -14.90 -1.11
N VAL A 98 -2.56 -13.66 -1.09
CA VAL A 98 -2.43 -12.76 0.05
C VAL A 98 -3.76 -12.08 0.33
N GLU A 99 -4.05 -11.97 1.61
CA GLU A 99 -5.19 -11.25 2.16
C GLU A 99 -4.66 -10.08 3.01
N THR A 100 -5.27 -8.89 2.86
CA THR A 100 -4.87 -7.71 3.64
C THR A 100 -6.01 -6.69 3.76
N LYS A 101 -5.69 -5.52 4.32
CA LYS A 101 -6.57 -4.35 4.43
C LYS A 101 -5.97 -3.14 3.70
N GLY A 102 -6.86 -2.36 3.08
CA GLY A 102 -6.60 -0.99 2.67
C GLY A 102 -7.29 -0.02 3.62
N ILE A 103 -6.68 1.12 3.91
CA ILE A 103 -7.21 2.16 4.78
C ILE A 103 -7.29 3.47 4.00
N THR A 104 -8.49 3.99 3.81
CA THR A 104 -8.68 5.36 3.33
C THR A 104 -8.78 6.29 4.53
N THR A 105 -7.86 7.25 4.60
CA THR A 105 -7.84 8.27 5.66
C THR A 105 -8.21 9.63 5.06
N THR A 106 -9.25 10.25 5.59
CA THR A 106 -9.60 11.64 5.25
C THR A 106 -9.09 12.55 6.35
N ASN A 107 -8.14 13.41 6.00
CA ASN A 107 -7.59 14.45 6.86
C ASN A 107 -8.47 15.70 6.73
N LEU A 108 -9.19 16.02 7.79
CA LEU A 108 -10.10 17.16 7.89
C LEU A 108 -9.35 18.41 8.31
N PHE A 109 -9.55 19.48 7.54
CA PHE A 109 -8.97 20.79 7.80
C PHE A 109 -10.00 21.89 7.53
N SER A 110 -9.96 22.95 8.34
CA SER A 110 -10.66 24.21 8.11
C SER A 110 -9.72 25.38 8.41
N VAL A 111 -9.83 26.47 7.65
CA VAL A 111 -9.14 27.74 7.96
C VAL A 111 -9.70 28.43 9.20
N ILE A 112 -10.90 28.05 9.66
CA ILE A 112 -11.53 28.63 10.86
C ILE A 112 -11.21 27.73 12.07
N PRO A 113 -10.43 28.21 13.07
CA PRO A 113 -9.88 27.36 14.14
C PRO A 113 -10.91 26.57 14.95
N LYS A 114 -12.09 27.16 15.22
CA LYS A 114 -13.16 26.51 16.00
C LYS A 114 -13.69 25.23 15.34
N PHE A 115 -13.50 25.06 14.03
CA PHE A 115 -13.92 23.87 13.28
C PHE A 115 -12.83 22.79 13.21
N ASN A 116 -11.67 23.00 13.83
CA ASN A 116 -10.59 22.01 13.93
C ASN A 116 -10.52 21.33 15.32
N GLN A 117 -11.61 21.32 16.09
CA GLN A 117 -11.64 20.67 17.40
C GLN A 117 -11.93 19.17 17.27
N GLY A 118 -11.32 18.36 18.14
CA GLY A 118 -11.56 16.90 18.20
C GLY A 118 -10.80 16.09 17.15
N GLN A 119 -11.37 14.95 16.75
CA GLN A 119 -10.78 14.03 15.78
C GLN A 119 -10.79 14.64 14.37
N ARG A 120 -9.60 14.74 13.77
CA ARG A 120 -9.41 15.35 12.44
C ARG A 120 -9.04 14.35 11.35
N GLN A 121 -9.04 13.08 11.68
CA GLN A 121 -8.79 11.99 10.73
C GLN A 121 -9.92 11.00 10.84
N THR A 122 -10.59 10.70 9.74
CA THR A 122 -11.57 9.61 9.68
C THR A 122 -11.00 8.48 8.84
N TYR A 123 -11.27 7.24 9.25
CA TYR A 123 -10.73 6.05 8.62
C TYR A 123 -11.86 5.18 8.10
N THR A 124 -11.72 4.70 6.87
CA THR A 124 -12.53 3.60 6.34
C THR A 124 -11.61 2.49 5.88
N THR A 125 -11.97 1.25 6.19
CA THR A 125 -11.16 0.09 5.83
C THR A 125 -11.86 -0.70 4.75
N ILE A 126 -11.06 -1.24 3.83
CA ILE A 126 -11.52 -2.18 2.82
C ILE A 126 -10.75 -3.48 2.95
N HIS A 127 -11.45 -4.57 2.72
CA HIS A 127 -10.86 -5.88 2.62
C HIS A 127 -10.26 -6.08 1.22
N LEU A 128 -9.05 -6.65 1.16
CA LEU A 128 -8.32 -6.88 -0.07
C LEU A 128 -7.82 -8.32 -0.14
N THR A 129 -8.05 -8.97 -1.28
CA THR A 129 -7.53 -10.31 -1.59
C THR A 129 -6.78 -10.24 -2.92
N GLY A 130 -5.70 -10.99 -3.05
CA GLY A 130 -4.84 -10.85 -4.20
C GLY A 130 -3.64 -11.78 -4.21
N THR A 131 -2.60 -11.37 -4.93
CA THR A 131 -1.35 -12.12 -5.05
C THR A 131 -0.14 -11.25 -4.78
N ALA A 132 0.87 -11.85 -4.15
CA ALA A 132 2.22 -11.31 -4.07
C ALA A 132 3.14 -12.18 -4.93
N GLN A 133 3.95 -11.55 -5.77
CA GLN A 133 4.77 -12.21 -6.78
C GLN A 133 6.20 -11.66 -6.78
N ALA A 134 7.15 -12.53 -7.08
CA ALA A 134 8.52 -12.14 -7.45
C ALA A 134 8.62 -12.11 -8.98
N VAL A 135 8.83 -10.92 -9.54
CA VAL A 135 8.96 -10.70 -10.98
C VAL A 135 10.29 -10.02 -11.32
N ALA A 136 10.80 -10.27 -12.52
CA ALA A 136 11.95 -9.54 -13.06
C ALA A 136 11.47 -8.24 -13.72
N PHE A 137 12.04 -7.11 -13.28
CA PHE A 137 11.93 -5.80 -13.91
C PHE A 137 13.30 -5.41 -14.48
#